data_AF-F0RBQ6-F1
#
_entry.id   AF-F0RBQ6-F1
#
_cell.length_a   1.000
_cell.length_b   1.000
_cell.length_c   1.000
_cell.angle_alpha   90.00
_cell.angle_beta   90.00
_cell.angle_gamma   90.00
#
_symmetry.space_group_name_H-M   'P 1'
#
loop_
_entity.id
_entity.type
_entity.pdbx_description
1 polymer ?
#
loop_
_entity_poly.entity_id
_entity_poly.type
_entity_poly.pdbx_seq_one_letter_code
_entity_poly.pdbx_strand_id
1 'polypeptide(L)' 'MCIYILNLKTRNFTSMKKILQPIEGDYYLSEEGYRVFTEQYHKRRGYCCESGCRHCPYGYNAKTNSRKKS' A
#
# COMPACT_ATOMS: atom_id res chain seq x y z
N MET A 1 18.97 -15.40 41.68
CA MET A 1 19.12 -16.50 40.69
C MET A 1 17.73 -16.92 40.21
N CYS A 2 16.95 -15.95 39.72
CA CYS A 2 16.82 -15.61 38.29
C CYS A 2 15.84 -16.56 37.58
N ILE A 3 14.57 -16.33 37.90
CA ILE A 3 13.35 -16.86 37.26
C ILE A 3 13.20 -16.29 35.82
N TYR A 4 14.30 -15.98 35.13
CA TYR A 4 14.35 -15.20 33.89
C TYR A 4 14.58 -16.04 32.61
N ILE A 5 14.35 -17.36 32.62
CA ILE A 5 14.60 -18.23 31.44
C ILE A 5 13.40 -19.13 31.07
N LEU A 6 12.15 -18.74 31.35
CA LEU A 6 10.98 -19.54 30.93
C LEU A 6 9.77 -18.73 30.45
N ASN A 7 9.96 -17.53 29.89
CA ASN A 7 8.83 -16.74 29.35
C ASN A 7 9.18 -15.92 28.09
N LEU A 8 9.99 -16.47 27.19
CA LEU A 8 9.92 -16.05 25.78
C LEU A 8 8.70 -16.73 25.16
N LYS A 9 7.52 -16.23 25.58
CA LYS A 9 6.21 -16.57 25.05
C LYS A 9 6.31 -16.62 23.53
N THR A 10 6.09 -17.82 23.02
CA THR A 10 5.48 -18.04 21.73
C THR A 10 4.46 -16.95 21.42
N ARG A 11 4.47 -16.51 20.15
CA ARG A 11 3.34 -16.01 19.36
C ARG A 11 3.42 -14.56 18.91
N ASN A 12 3.56 -14.49 17.59
CA ASN A 12 2.90 -13.56 16.69
C ASN A 12 3.58 -12.22 16.46
N PHE A 13 4.67 -12.29 15.69
CA PHE A 13 5.10 -11.21 14.81
C PHE A 13 4.01 -10.99 13.74
N THR A 14 2.94 -10.28 14.10
CA THR A 14 1.82 -10.00 13.21
C THR A 14 2.20 -8.92 12.20
N SER A 15 2.01 -9.26 10.92
CA SER A 15 1.79 -8.34 9.80
C SER A 15 2.99 -7.50 9.34
N MET A 16 3.89 -8.13 8.58
CA MET A 16 4.70 -7.39 7.61
C MET A 16 3.78 -6.89 6.50
N LYS A 17 3.46 -5.59 6.47
CA LYS A 17 2.89 -4.95 5.27
C LYS A 17 3.79 -5.31 4.09
N LYS A 18 3.28 -6.08 3.14
CA LYS A 18 4.02 -6.54 1.98
C LYS A 18 4.55 -5.32 1.23
N ILE A 19 5.86 -5.07 1.28
CA ILE A 19 6.51 -4.04 0.48
C ILE A 19 6.40 -4.51 -0.97
N LEU A 20 5.46 -3.91 -1.70
CA LEU A 20 5.25 -4.24 -3.11
C LEU A 20 6.33 -3.54 -3.92
N GLN A 21 7.24 -4.30 -4.51
CA GLN A 21 8.23 -3.72 -5.42
C GLN A 21 7.54 -3.33 -6.73
N PRO A 22 7.67 -2.07 -7.18
CA PRO A 22 7.15 -1.66 -8.48
C PRO A 22 7.92 -2.41 -9.57
N ILE A 23 7.18 -2.96 -10.53
CA ILE A 23 7.74 -3.64 -11.71
C ILE A 23 7.75 -2.66 -12.90
N GLU A 24 8.50 -3.00 -13.95
CA GLU A 24 8.44 -2.24 -15.20
C GLU A 24 7.00 -2.27 -15.77
N GLY A 25 6.46 -1.08 -16.08
CA GLY A 25 5.08 -0.91 -16.56
C GLY A 25 4.06 -0.45 -15.51
N ASP A 26 4.38 -0.53 -14.22
CA ASP A 26 3.50 -0.05 -13.14
C ASP A 26 3.58 1.47 -12.92
N TYR A 27 4.65 2.08 -13.40
CA TYR A 27 4.86 3.52 -13.39
C TYR A 27 5.52 3.96 -14.70
N TYR A 28 5.32 5.22 -15.05
CA TYR A 28 6.06 5.89 -16.12
C TYR A 28 6.82 7.08 -15.55
N LEU A 29 7.83 7.54 -16.28
CA LEU A 29 8.53 8.78 -15.97
C LEU A 29 7.85 9.93 -16.72
N SER A 30 7.42 10.95 -15.99
CA SER A 30 7.01 12.22 -16.58
C SER A 30 8.21 12.91 -17.24
N GLU A 31 7.97 13.85 -18.14
CA GLU A 31 9.02 14.66 -18.78
C GLU A 31 9.86 15.44 -17.75
N GLU A 32 9.26 15.73 -16.60
CA GLU A 32 9.89 16.38 -15.44
C GLU A 32 10.70 15.40 -14.55
N GLY A 33 10.77 14.11 -14.91
CA GLY A 33 11.51 13.08 -14.16
C GLY A 33 10.75 12.46 -12.97
N TYR A 34 9.46 12.77 -12.80
CA TYR A 34 8.65 12.18 -11.74
C TYR A 34 8.15 10.77 -12.07
N ARG A 35 8.20 9.87 -11.08
CA ARG A 35 7.57 8.54 -11.18
C ARG A 35 6.07 8.67 -10.96
N VAL A 36 5.28 8.46 -12.01
CA VAL A 36 3.82 8.48 -11.95
C VAL A 36 3.30 7.05 -11.96
N PHE A 37 2.67 6.62 -10.86
CA PHE A 37 2.06 5.30 -10.77
C PHE A 37 0.78 5.21 -11.60
N THR A 38 0.62 4.07 -12.25
CA THR A 38 -0.54 3.73 -13.06
C THR A 38 -1.61 3.03 -12.22
N GLU A 39 -2.80 2.87 -12.80
CA GLU A 39 -3.89 2.12 -12.19
C GLU A 39 -3.50 0.66 -11.87
N GLN A 40 -2.64 0.03 -12.68
CA GLN A 40 -2.19 -1.35 -12.51
C GLN A 40 -1.48 -1.56 -11.17
N TYR A 41 -0.56 -0.65 -10.83
CA TYR A 41 0.11 -0.65 -9.54
C TYR A 41 -0.88 -0.59 -8.37
N HIS A 42 -1.89 0.27 -8.47
CA HIS A 42 -2.92 0.42 -7.44
C HIS A 42 -3.85 -0.79 -7.33
N LYS A 43 -4.16 -1.47 -8.44
CA LYS A 43 -4.88 -2.76 -8.44
C LYS A 43 -4.07 -3.86 -7.77
N ARG A 44 -2.79 -3.99 -8.14
CA ARG A 44 -1.87 -5.01 -7.60
C ARG A 44 -1.59 -4.86 -6.11
N ARG A 45 -1.56 -3.63 -5.62
CA ARG A 45 -1.48 -3.30 -4.19
C ARG A 45 -2.66 -3.85 -3.39
N GLY A 46 -3.83 -3.98 -4.01
CA GLY A 46 -5.01 -4.59 -3.40
C GLY A 46 -5.72 -3.74 -2.33
N TYR A 47 -5.35 -2.48 -2.13
CA TYR A 47 -6.06 -1.57 -1.24
C TYR A 47 -5.98 -0.11 -1.68
N CYS A 48 -7.03 0.66 -1.34
CA CYS A 48 -7.06 2.11 -1.50
C CYS A 48 -6.26 2.78 -0.39
N CYS A 49 -5.38 3.71 -0.72
CA CYS A 49 -4.59 4.46 0.25
C CYS A 49 -5.17 5.81 0.64
N GLU A 50 -6.38 6.11 0.16
CA GLU A 50 -7.14 7.32 0.55
C GLU A 50 -6.39 8.63 0.26
N SER A 51 -5.41 8.60 -0.65
CA SER A 51 -4.59 9.76 -1.03
C SER A 51 -5.18 10.59 -2.17
N GLY A 52 -6.34 10.22 -2.72
CA GLY A 52 -6.98 10.96 -3.81
C GLY A 52 -6.25 10.91 -5.15
N CYS A 53 -5.59 9.80 -5.48
CA CYS A 53 -4.84 9.64 -6.72
C CYS A 53 -5.75 9.76 -7.96
N ARG A 54 -5.27 10.43 -9.02
CA ARG A 54 -6.03 10.61 -10.27
C ARG A 54 -6.34 9.29 -10.98
N HIS A 55 -5.41 8.34 -10.95
CA HIS A 55 -5.54 7.00 -11.56
C HIS A 55 -6.02 5.95 -10.54
N CYS A 56 -6.81 6.35 -9.54
CA CYS A 56 -7.27 5.43 -8.50
C CYS A 56 -8.38 4.52 -9.05
N PRO A 57 -8.18 3.19 -9.11
CA PRO A 57 -9.22 2.26 -9.57
C PRO A 57 -10.44 2.22 -8.62
N TYR A 58 -10.27 2.65 -7.36
CA TYR A 58 -11.32 2.63 -6.34
C TYR A 58 -12.19 3.90 -6.33
N GLY A 59 -11.92 4.86 -7.22
CA GLY A 59 -12.71 6.10 -7.32
C GLY A 59 -12.78 6.89 -6.01
N TYR A 60 -11.70 6.89 -5.23
CA TYR A 60 -11.66 7.60 -3.94
C TYR A 60 -11.58 9.11 -4.15
N ASN A 61 -12.48 9.84 -3.50
CA ASN A 61 -12.50 11.30 -3.53
C ASN A 61 -12.00 11.86 -2.20
N ALA A 62 -10.85 12.54 -2.25
CA ALA A 62 -10.21 13.14 -1.07
C ALA A 62 -11.03 14.28 -0.43
N LYS A 63 -11.93 14.93 -1.19
CA LYS A 63 -12.76 16.02 -0.66
C LYS A 63 -13.92 15.50 0.19
N THR A 64 -14.47 14.35 -0.16
CA THR A 64 -15.65 13.76 0.50
C THR A 64 -15.31 12.55 1.36
N ASN A 65 -14.04 12.14 1.38
CA ASN A 65 -13.54 10.93 2.04
C ASN A 65 -14.42 9.70 1.75
N SER A 66 -14.81 9.54 0.49
CA SER A 66 -15.72 8.48 0.06
C SER A 66 -15.16 7.70 -1.13
N ARG A 67 -15.44 6.38 -1.15
CA ARG A 67 -15.09 5.46 -2.23
C ARG A 67 -16.35 5.18 -3.04
N LYS A 68 -16.32 5.43 -4.35
CA LYS A 68 -17.39 4.98 -5.24
C LYS A 68 -17.16 3.49 -5.50
N LYS A 69 -18.03 2.64 -4.97
CA LYS A 69 -18.08 1.22 -5.33
C LYS A 69 -18.73 1.15 -6.71
N SER A 70 -17.93 0.90 -7.75
CA SER A 70 -18.45 0.60 -9.09
C SER A 70 -18.70 -0.89 -9.26
#